data_AF-A0A7S1EGB3-F1
#
_entry.id   AF-A0A7S1EGB3-F1
#
_cell.length_a   1.000
_cell.length_b   1.000
_cell.length_c   1.000
_cell.angle_alpha   90.00
_cell.angle_beta   90.00
_cell.angle_gamma   90.00
#
_symmetry.space_group_name_H-M   'P 1'
#
loop_
_entity.id
_entity.type
_entity.pdbx_description
1 polymer ?
#
loop_
_entity_poly.entity_id
_entity_poly.type
_entity_poly.pdbx_seq_one_letter_code
_entity_poly.pdbx_strand_id
1 'polypeptide(L)'
;EDQMFLGCSEPSYSEDTFYLSEDCDRPAWNWDGEDYLSSTEAKHRPFFGLDSWDTYDSELYDPMSGILAERANFSIPEGFDWNASTGDNYGGPEETFYGPFADVRADLDYTYHVNYGKERQRLQDEIVHDCISKGRSSASPWMIFTAGSMGCGKSHALRQIQEEGVTALKDMVKVDPDKIKYQ
;
A
#
# COMPACT_ATOMS: atom_id res chain seq x y z
N GLU A 1 -26.97 -52.72 -7.25
CA GLU A 1 -26.00 -51.93 -8.03
C GLU A 1 -26.81 -50.95 -8.87
N ASP A 2 -26.98 -49.72 -8.40
CA ASP A 2 -27.58 -48.64 -9.19
C ASP A 2 -26.90 -47.34 -8.75
N GLN A 3 -25.95 -46.87 -9.56
CA GLN A 3 -25.28 -45.59 -9.38
C GLN A 3 -26.15 -44.50 -10.02
N MET A 4 -26.79 -43.67 -9.19
CA MET A 4 -27.38 -42.42 -9.63
C MET A 4 -26.26 -41.41 -9.93
N PHE A 5 -26.01 -41.16 -11.22
CA PHE A 5 -25.25 -40.02 -11.69
C PHE A 5 -26.12 -38.76 -11.61
N LEU A 6 -25.82 -37.87 -10.65
CA LEU A 6 -26.35 -36.51 -10.64
C LEU A 6 -25.56 -35.69 -11.66
N GLY A 7 -26.14 -35.52 -12.85
CA GLY A 7 -25.64 -34.58 -13.85
C GLY A 7 -25.91 -33.16 -13.38
N CYS A 8 -24.85 -32.42 -13.01
CA CYS A 8 -24.91 -30.97 -12.91
C CYS A 8 -24.85 -30.39 -14.33
N SER A 9 -25.98 -29.94 -14.86
CA SER A 9 -26.02 -29.09 -16.04
C SER A 9 -25.51 -27.69 -15.65
N GLU A 10 -24.50 -27.20 -16.37
CA GLU A 10 -24.03 -25.82 -16.23
C GLU A 10 -25.16 -24.83 -16.56
N PRO A 11 -25.33 -23.74 -15.77
CA PRO A 11 -26.27 -22.70 -16.12
C PRO A 11 -25.76 -21.94 -17.34
N SER A 12 -26.51 -21.98 -18.44
CA SER A 12 -26.29 -21.10 -19.58
C SER A 12 -26.68 -19.67 -19.19
N TYR A 13 -25.69 -18.80 -19.02
CA TYR A 13 -25.92 -17.37 -18.87
C TYR A 13 -26.21 -16.75 -20.23
N SER A 14 -27.41 -16.20 -20.43
CA SER A 14 -27.73 -15.31 -21.54
C SER A 14 -27.36 -13.88 -21.15
N GLU A 15 -26.54 -13.21 -21.96
CA GLU A 15 -25.98 -11.88 -21.66
C GLU A 15 -26.99 -10.71 -21.64
N ASP A 16 -28.28 -10.91 -21.91
CA ASP A 16 -29.17 -9.79 -22.26
C ASP A 16 -30.54 -9.77 -21.55
N THR A 17 -30.58 -9.94 -20.22
CA THR A 17 -31.81 -9.64 -19.47
C THR A 17 -31.53 -9.08 -18.08
N PHE A 18 -31.58 -7.75 -17.96
CA PHE A 18 -31.70 -7.05 -16.69
C PHE A 18 -33.18 -6.92 -16.31
N TYR A 19 -33.58 -7.55 -15.20
CA TYR A 19 -34.84 -7.21 -14.52
C TYR A 19 -34.56 -6.05 -13.57
N LEU A 20 -35.12 -4.87 -13.89
CA LEU A 20 -35.20 -3.78 -12.92
C LEU A 20 -36.19 -4.19 -11.83
N SER A 21 -35.70 -4.39 -10.61
CA SER A 21 -36.53 -4.50 -9.43
C SER A 21 -37.06 -3.10 -9.10
N GLU A 22 -38.38 -2.92 -9.11
CA GLU A 22 -39.03 -1.62 -8.88
C GLU A 22 -38.81 -1.05 -7.45
N ASP A 23 -38.23 -1.82 -6.52
CA ASP A 23 -38.17 -1.45 -5.09
C ASP A 23 -36.77 -1.48 -4.45
N CYS A 24 -35.70 -1.07 -5.16
CA CYS A 24 -34.38 -0.98 -4.52
C CYS A 24 -33.59 0.26 -4.94
N ASP A 25 -33.56 1.26 -4.04
CA ASP A 25 -32.52 2.29 -3.94
C ASP A 25 -31.17 1.63 -3.61
N ARG A 26 -30.54 0.99 -4.59
CA ARG A 26 -29.13 0.59 -4.50
C ARG A 26 -28.35 1.26 -5.62
N PRO A 27 -27.20 1.87 -5.33
CA PRO A 27 -26.33 2.38 -6.38
C PRO A 27 -25.91 1.22 -7.28
N ALA A 28 -26.29 1.31 -8.56
CA ALA A 28 -25.87 0.38 -9.59
C ALA A 28 -24.45 0.77 -10.01
N TRP A 29 -23.48 -0.09 -9.69
CA TRP A 29 -22.13 0.02 -10.22
C TRP A 29 -22.08 -0.68 -11.57
N ASN A 30 -21.65 0.00 -12.62
CA ASN A 30 -21.19 -0.65 -13.84
C ASN A 30 -19.76 -1.17 -13.66
N TRP A 31 -19.35 -2.12 -14.49
CA TRP A 31 -18.02 -2.76 -14.43
C TRP A 31 -16.87 -1.75 -14.59
N ASP A 32 -17.14 -0.63 -15.26
CA ASP A 32 -16.24 0.47 -15.59
C ASP A 32 -16.13 1.56 -14.51
N GLY A 33 -16.92 1.49 -13.44
CA GLY A 33 -16.75 2.35 -12.26
C GLY A 33 -17.03 3.83 -12.49
N GLU A 34 -17.75 4.18 -13.56
CA GLU A 34 -18.19 5.56 -13.79
C GLU A 34 -19.59 5.79 -13.22
N ASP A 35 -19.70 6.73 -12.30
CA ASP A 35 -20.96 7.17 -11.70
C ASP A 35 -21.88 7.77 -12.77
N TYR A 36 -23.04 7.15 -13.00
CA TYR A 36 -24.18 7.87 -13.54
C TYR A 36 -24.83 8.68 -12.40
N LEU A 37 -24.58 10.00 -12.39
CA LEU A 37 -25.37 10.94 -11.62
C LEU A 37 -26.82 10.95 -12.16
N SER A 38 -27.66 10.01 -11.70
CA SER A 38 -29.10 10.17 -11.84
C SER A 38 -29.51 11.29 -10.89
N SER A 39 -29.91 12.42 -11.47
CA SER A 39 -30.35 13.61 -10.75
C SER A 39 -31.64 13.34 -9.97
N THR A 40 -31.52 12.85 -8.75
CA THR A 40 -32.56 12.93 -7.73
C THR A 40 -31.90 13.36 -6.44
N GLU A 41 -31.99 14.68 -6.17
CA GLU A 41 -31.88 15.46 -4.93
C GLU A 41 -31.40 14.81 -3.61
N ALA A 42 -30.47 13.86 -3.64
CA ALA A 42 -29.71 13.46 -2.48
C ALA A 42 -28.63 14.53 -2.26
N LYS A 43 -28.66 15.18 -1.10
CA LYS A 43 -27.62 16.09 -0.59
C LYS A 43 -26.30 15.36 -0.32
N HIS A 44 -25.80 14.58 -1.26
CA HIS A 44 -24.39 14.26 -1.30
C HIS A 44 -23.69 15.56 -1.67
N ARG A 45 -23.09 16.21 -0.67
CA ARG A 45 -22.01 17.16 -0.97
C ARG A 45 -21.04 16.36 -1.83
N PRO A 46 -20.75 16.76 -3.08
CA PRO A 46 -19.61 16.19 -3.78
C PRO A 46 -18.41 16.52 -2.90
N PHE A 47 -17.96 15.51 -2.16
CA PHE A 47 -16.71 15.61 -1.46
C PHE A 47 -15.70 15.46 -2.57
N PHE A 48 -15.17 16.60 -3.05
CA PHE A 48 -13.90 16.65 -3.73
C PHE A 48 -12.85 16.18 -2.71
N GLY A 49 -12.85 14.87 -2.44
CA GLY A 49 -11.73 14.21 -1.82
C GLY A 49 -10.58 14.43 -2.76
N LEU A 50 -9.51 15.02 -2.25
CA LEU A 50 -8.20 14.92 -2.86
C LEU A 50 -7.88 13.42 -2.94
N ASP A 51 -8.33 12.79 -4.01
CA ASP A 51 -7.94 11.42 -4.33
C ASP A 51 -6.44 11.45 -4.58
N SER A 52 -5.75 10.50 -3.94
CA SER A 52 -4.30 10.52 -3.69
C SER A 52 -3.41 10.41 -4.93
N TRP A 53 -3.98 10.53 -6.13
CA TRP A 53 -3.27 10.51 -7.40
C TRP A 53 -2.67 11.87 -7.75
N ASP A 54 -3.36 12.97 -7.41
CA ASP A 54 -2.94 14.34 -7.75
C ASP A 54 -2.26 15.09 -6.60
N THR A 55 -2.07 14.43 -5.45
CA THR A 55 -1.43 15.03 -4.26
C THR A 55 0.02 14.63 -4.04
N TYR A 56 0.64 13.94 -5.01
CA TYR A 56 2.09 13.98 -5.14
C TYR A 56 2.48 15.33 -5.73
N ASP A 57 2.21 16.37 -4.96
CA ASP A 57 2.85 17.65 -5.13
C ASP A 57 4.36 17.37 -5.09
N SER A 58 5.02 17.51 -6.23
CA SER A 58 6.47 17.33 -6.34
C SER A 58 7.25 18.33 -5.49
N GLU A 59 6.57 19.35 -4.96
CA GLU A 59 7.09 20.29 -3.98
C GLU A 59 6.90 19.82 -2.52
N LEU A 60 6.18 18.71 -2.29
CA LEU A 60 6.00 18.09 -0.97
C LEU A 60 7.28 17.35 -0.57
N TYR A 61 8.28 18.13 -0.20
CA TYR A 61 9.41 17.66 0.59
C TYR A 61 8.87 17.12 1.91
N ASP A 62 8.89 15.80 2.11
CA ASP A 62 8.59 15.24 3.44
C ASP A 62 9.71 15.70 4.38
N PRO A 63 9.42 16.55 5.39
CA PRO A 63 10.44 16.99 6.33
C PRO A 63 11.10 15.82 7.06
N MET A 64 10.46 14.66 7.12
CA MET A 64 11.04 13.46 7.71
C MET A 64 12.22 12.93 6.90
N SER A 65 12.22 13.08 5.58
CA SER A 65 13.29 12.53 4.74
C SER A 65 14.65 13.12 5.04
N GLY A 66 14.71 14.45 5.22
CA GLY A 66 15.92 15.15 5.66
C GLY A 66 16.39 14.70 7.04
N ILE A 67 15.46 14.51 7.98
CA ILE A 67 15.77 14.08 9.36
C ILE A 67 16.34 12.66 9.37
N LEU A 68 15.75 11.74 8.60
CA LEU A 68 16.20 10.36 8.52
C LEU A 68 17.57 10.26 7.83
N ALA A 69 17.77 11.01 6.75
CA ALA A 69 19.07 11.11 6.09
C ALA A 69 20.15 11.68 7.02
N GLU A 70 19.84 12.73 7.78
CA GLU A 70 20.75 13.32 8.76
C GLU A 70 21.13 12.31 9.86
N ARG A 71 20.14 11.61 10.44
CA ARG A 71 20.38 10.57 11.47
C ARG A 71 21.23 9.43 10.95
N ALA A 72 21.01 9.02 9.70
CA ALA A 72 21.80 7.99 9.04
C ALA A 72 23.20 8.46 8.61
N ASN A 73 23.49 9.77 8.73
CA ASN A 73 24.64 10.43 8.12
C ASN A 73 24.78 10.06 6.63
N PHE A 74 23.65 10.12 5.92
CA PHE A 74 23.53 9.78 4.51
C PHE A 74 23.50 11.04 3.65
N SER A 75 24.33 11.07 2.62
CA SER A 75 24.32 12.10 1.59
C SER A 75 24.32 11.46 0.20
N ILE A 76 23.71 12.15 -0.76
CA ILE A 76 23.74 11.73 -2.16
C ILE A 76 25.17 11.98 -2.68
N PRO A 77 25.86 10.97 -3.24
CA PRO A 77 27.19 11.17 -3.82
C PRO A 77 27.16 12.19 -4.97
N GLU A 78 28.25 12.94 -5.15
CA GLU A 78 28.36 13.90 -6.27
C GLU A 78 28.22 13.23 -7.66
N GLY A 79 28.58 11.95 -7.75
CA GLY A 79 28.48 11.14 -8.97
C GLY A 79 27.19 10.34 -9.12
N PHE A 80 26.12 10.71 -8.41
CA PHE A 80 24.84 9.99 -8.50
C PHE A 80 24.24 10.07 -9.92
N ASP A 81 23.95 8.91 -10.53
CA ASP A 81 23.34 8.83 -11.86
C ASP A 81 21.82 8.71 -11.74
N TRP A 82 21.12 9.80 -12.09
CA TRP A 82 19.66 9.89 -12.09
C TRP A 82 18.98 8.99 -13.13
N ASN A 83 19.72 8.42 -14.09
CA ASN A 83 19.20 7.49 -15.09
C ASN A 83 19.41 6.01 -14.71
N ALA A 84 20.22 5.74 -13.68
CA ALA A 84 20.48 4.39 -13.20
C ALA A 84 19.53 4.03 -12.05
N SER A 85 19.33 2.73 -11.81
CA SER A 85 18.49 2.30 -10.69
C SER A 85 19.16 2.62 -9.34
N THR A 86 18.37 2.65 -8.27
CA THR A 86 18.93 2.77 -6.91
C THR A 86 19.88 1.61 -6.58
N GLY A 87 19.60 0.42 -7.11
CA GLY A 87 20.47 -0.76 -6.99
C GLY A 87 21.81 -0.56 -7.68
N ASP A 88 21.82 0.02 -8.88
CA ASP A 88 23.06 0.29 -9.62
C ASP A 88 23.90 1.39 -8.95
N ASN A 89 23.24 2.43 -8.41
CA ASN A 89 23.91 3.56 -7.76
C ASN A 89 24.53 3.20 -6.39
N TYR A 90 23.82 2.39 -5.58
CA TYR A 90 24.19 2.14 -4.18
C TYR A 90 24.54 0.67 -3.90
N GLY A 91 24.48 -0.20 -4.91
CA GLY A 91 24.86 -1.59 -4.81
C GLY A 91 26.35 -1.74 -4.56
N GLY A 92 26.70 -2.61 -3.60
CA GLY A 92 28.07 -2.95 -3.27
C GLY A 92 28.40 -4.38 -3.65
N PRO A 93 29.67 -4.70 -3.96
CA PRO A 93 30.13 -6.08 -4.14
C PRO A 93 30.23 -6.85 -2.81
N GLU A 94 30.05 -6.17 -1.68
CA GLU A 94 30.15 -6.77 -0.36
C GLU A 94 28.89 -7.59 -0.05
N GLU A 95 29.05 -8.81 0.46
CA GLU A 95 27.97 -9.61 1.06
C GLU A 95 27.80 -9.32 2.57
N THR A 96 28.41 -8.24 3.05
CA THR A 96 28.36 -7.87 4.47
C THR A 96 27.06 -7.11 4.77
N PHE A 97 26.38 -7.51 5.84
CA PHE A 97 25.22 -6.81 6.38
C PHE A 97 25.61 -6.04 7.63
N TYR A 98 25.10 -4.81 7.75
CA TYR A 98 25.43 -3.88 8.80
C TYR A 98 24.17 -3.47 9.58
N GLY A 99 24.38 -3.02 10.81
CA GLY A 99 23.32 -2.42 11.63
C GLY A 99 22.47 -3.43 12.42
N PRO A 100 21.43 -2.94 13.12
CA PRO A 100 20.58 -3.74 13.99
C PRO A 100 19.69 -4.73 13.24
N PHE A 101 19.47 -4.55 11.93
CA PHE A 101 18.66 -5.44 11.09
C PHE A 101 19.52 -6.29 10.13
N ALA A 102 20.81 -6.48 10.44
CA ALA A 102 21.74 -7.22 9.60
C ALA A 102 21.36 -8.71 9.43
N ASP A 103 20.82 -9.32 10.47
CA ASP A 103 20.31 -10.70 10.47
C ASP A 103 19.12 -10.86 9.52
N VAL A 104 18.12 -9.97 9.62
CA VAL A 104 16.95 -9.96 8.73
C VAL A 104 17.36 -9.72 7.28
N ARG A 105 18.35 -8.84 7.04
CA ARG A 105 18.90 -8.64 5.69
C ARG A 105 19.53 -9.90 5.14
N ALA A 106 20.29 -10.63 5.94
CA ALA A 106 20.95 -11.87 5.51
C ALA A 106 19.96 -12.95 5.02
N ASP A 107 18.71 -12.91 5.49
CA ASP A 107 17.65 -13.84 5.11
C ASP A 107 16.92 -13.45 3.80
N LEU A 108 17.26 -12.31 3.18
CA LEU A 108 16.63 -11.85 1.93
C LEU A 108 17.18 -12.56 0.68
N ASP A 109 16.37 -12.59 -0.38
CA ASP A 109 16.75 -13.18 -1.66
C ASP A 109 17.62 -12.22 -2.50
N TYR A 110 18.95 -12.39 -2.41
CA TYR A 110 19.93 -11.64 -3.20
C TYR A 110 20.10 -12.13 -4.64
N THR A 111 19.32 -13.13 -5.08
CA THR A 111 19.20 -13.43 -6.53
C THR A 111 18.31 -12.41 -7.23
N TYR A 112 17.45 -11.73 -6.47
CA TYR A 112 16.57 -10.68 -6.94
C TYR A 112 16.94 -9.29 -6.40
N HIS A 113 17.42 -9.22 -5.15
CA HIS A 113 17.80 -7.97 -4.50
C HIS A 113 19.29 -7.67 -4.59
N VAL A 114 19.63 -6.38 -4.52
CA VAL A 114 21.03 -5.92 -4.45
C VAL A 114 21.43 -5.72 -2.99
N ASN A 115 22.64 -6.13 -2.61
CA ASN A 115 23.18 -5.74 -1.32
C ASN A 115 23.71 -4.30 -1.38
N TYR A 116 23.13 -3.44 -0.55
CA TYR A 116 23.49 -2.03 -0.51
C TYR A 116 24.74 -1.78 0.33
N GLY A 117 25.47 -0.71 0.00
CA GLY A 117 26.57 -0.22 0.83
C GLY A 117 26.13 0.14 2.26
N LYS A 118 27.10 0.17 3.18
CA LYS A 118 26.88 0.40 4.61
C LYS A 118 26.08 1.66 4.93
N GLU A 119 26.39 2.77 4.25
CA GLU A 119 25.72 4.06 4.44
C GLU A 119 24.24 3.98 4.05
N ARG A 120 23.93 3.26 2.97
CA ARG A 120 22.55 3.08 2.51
C ARG A 120 21.78 2.11 3.41
N GLN A 121 22.43 1.05 3.92
CA GLN A 121 21.81 0.17 4.92
C GLN A 121 21.47 0.93 6.22
N ARG A 122 22.31 1.87 6.66
CA ARG A 122 21.99 2.74 7.81
C ARG A 122 20.75 3.61 7.58
N LEU A 123 20.60 4.17 6.38
CA LEU A 123 19.37 4.90 6.05
C LEU A 123 18.14 4.00 6.09
N GLN A 124 18.26 2.77 5.56
CA GLN A 124 17.19 1.78 5.68
C GLN A 124 16.88 1.44 7.15
N ASP A 125 17.89 1.33 8.00
CA ASP A 125 17.71 1.11 9.45
C ASP A 125 16.88 2.24 10.06
N GLU A 126 17.20 3.50 9.76
CA GLU A 126 16.46 4.66 10.28
C GLU A 126 15.01 4.70 9.79
N ILE A 127 14.76 4.39 8.52
CA ILE A 127 13.39 4.28 7.97
C ILE A 127 12.60 3.19 8.68
N VAL A 128 13.20 2.00 8.87
CA VAL A 128 12.56 0.89 9.58
C VAL A 128 12.29 1.26 11.03
N HIS A 129 13.27 1.88 11.71
CA HIS A 129 13.12 2.37 13.08
C HIS A 129 11.97 3.37 13.22
N ASP A 130 11.87 4.34 12.33
CA ASP A 130 10.77 5.31 12.31
C ASP A 130 9.42 4.59 12.12
N CYS A 131 9.34 3.67 11.17
CA CYS A 131 8.13 2.88 10.90
C CYS A 131 7.67 2.07 12.14
N ILE A 132 8.58 1.32 12.77
CA ILE A 132 8.23 0.49 13.95
C ILE A 132 7.92 1.34 15.19
N SER A 133 8.53 2.52 15.32
CA SER A 133 8.31 3.43 16.47
C SER A 133 6.87 3.97 16.55
N LYS A 134 6.15 3.96 15.43
CA LYS A 134 4.77 4.42 15.33
C LYS A 134 3.75 3.38 15.85
N GLY A 135 4.16 2.11 15.95
CA GLY A 135 3.32 1.03 16.45
C GLY A 135 3.45 0.79 17.95
N ARG A 136 2.53 0.00 18.51
CA ARG A 136 2.64 -0.55 19.87
C ARG A 136 2.87 -2.05 19.83
N SER A 137 3.76 -2.53 20.69
CA SER A 137 3.95 -3.97 20.90
C SER A 137 2.68 -4.60 21.48
N SER A 138 2.38 -5.81 21.02
CA SER A 138 1.23 -6.62 21.46
C SER A 138 1.69 -8.05 21.68
N ALA A 139 1.17 -8.69 22.74
CA ALA A 139 1.40 -10.12 22.98
C ALA A 139 0.78 -11.02 21.91
N SER A 140 -0.22 -10.50 21.19
CA SER A 140 -0.91 -11.19 20.09
C SER A 140 -0.97 -10.23 18.89
N PRO A 141 0.12 -10.10 18.11
CA PRO A 141 0.16 -9.19 16.98
C PRO A 141 -0.78 -9.67 15.86
N TRP A 142 -1.42 -8.71 15.18
CA TRP A 142 -2.29 -8.98 14.03
C TRP A 142 -1.65 -8.42 12.77
N MET A 143 -1.89 -9.07 11.64
CA MET A 143 -1.48 -8.61 10.33
C MET A 143 -2.73 -8.43 9.47
N ILE A 144 -2.93 -7.23 8.93
CA ILE A 144 -4.08 -6.89 8.09
C ILE A 144 -3.55 -6.64 6.68
N PHE A 145 -3.94 -7.51 5.75
CA PHE A 145 -3.66 -7.33 4.34
C PHE A 145 -4.79 -6.54 3.70
N THR A 146 -4.45 -5.43 3.06
CA THR A 146 -5.40 -4.73 2.18
C THR A 146 -5.08 -5.08 0.73
N ALA A 147 -6.11 -5.36 -0.07
CA ALA A 147 -5.98 -5.74 -1.46
C ALA A 147 -7.06 -5.04 -2.29
N GLY A 148 -6.76 -4.79 -3.56
CA GLY A 148 -7.65 -4.09 -4.50
C GLY A 148 -6.86 -3.15 -5.41
N SER A 149 -7.46 -2.81 -6.56
CA SER A 149 -6.87 -1.91 -7.54
C SER A 149 -6.52 -0.54 -6.94
N MET A 150 -5.59 0.16 -7.58
CA MET A 150 -5.28 1.53 -7.19
C MET A 150 -6.54 2.41 -7.38
N GLY A 151 -6.84 3.30 -6.43
CA GLY A 151 -8.06 4.10 -6.43
C GLY A 151 -9.32 3.43 -5.87
N CYS A 152 -9.34 2.12 -5.59
CA CYS A 152 -10.55 1.42 -5.13
C CYS A 152 -10.98 1.71 -3.66
N GLY A 153 -10.45 2.76 -3.03
CA GLY A 153 -10.89 3.19 -1.69
C GLY A 153 -10.35 2.37 -0.50
N LYS A 154 -9.26 1.60 -0.65
CA LYS A 154 -8.68 0.82 0.49
C LYS A 154 -8.39 1.68 1.73
N SER A 155 -7.72 2.82 1.52
CA SER A 155 -7.44 3.79 2.58
C SER A 155 -8.70 4.41 3.17
N HIS A 156 -9.75 4.59 2.34
CA HIS A 156 -11.05 5.06 2.80
C HIS A 156 -11.72 4.02 3.71
N ALA A 157 -11.74 2.75 3.31
CA ALA A 157 -12.30 1.66 4.11
C ALA A 157 -11.59 1.53 5.46
N LEU A 158 -10.25 1.58 5.49
CA LEU A 158 -9.50 1.55 6.75
C LEU A 158 -9.82 2.74 7.65
N ARG A 159 -9.99 3.94 7.08
CA ARG A 159 -10.38 5.14 7.84
C ARG A 159 -11.78 4.98 8.43
N GLN A 160 -12.74 4.48 7.65
CA GLN A 160 -14.09 4.25 8.14
C GLN A 160 -14.12 3.23 9.29
N ILE A 161 -13.38 2.12 9.17
CA ILE A 161 -13.24 1.13 10.26
C ILE A 161 -12.67 1.77 11.53
N GLN A 162 -11.72 2.70 11.38
CA GLN A 162 -11.15 3.44 12.51
C GLN A 162 -12.17 4.41 13.14
N GLU A 163 -12.97 5.10 12.33
CA GLU A 163 -14.05 6.00 12.75
C GLU A 163 -15.20 5.26 13.46
N GLU A 164 -15.48 4.03 13.06
CA GLU A 164 -16.45 3.13 13.70
C GLU A 164 -15.98 2.56 15.06
N GLY A 165 -14.80 2.95 15.52
CA GLY A 165 -14.30 2.66 16.86
C GLY A 165 -13.29 1.52 16.94
N VAL A 166 -12.83 0.97 15.81
CA VAL A 166 -11.73 0.00 15.81
C VAL A 166 -10.40 0.72 16.01
N THR A 167 -10.15 1.07 17.27
CA THR A 167 -8.97 1.84 17.67
C THR A 167 -7.66 1.06 17.63
N ALA A 168 -7.67 -0.25 17.37
CA ALA A 168 -6.43 -1.00 17.22
C ALA A 168 -5.60 -0.52 16.01
N LEU A 169 -6.25 -0.03 14.94
CA LEU A 169 -5.58 0.38 13.69
C LEU A 169 -4.59 1.55 13.85
N LYS A 170 -4.79 2.42 14.85
CA LYS A 170 -3.85 3.53 15.15
C LYS A 170 -2.59 3.08 15.88
N ASP A 171 -2.64 1.91 16.51
CA ASP A 171 -1.51 1.33 17.24
C ASP A 171 -0.72 0.32 16.37
N MET A 172 -1.15 0.11 15.12
CA MET A 172 -0.48 -0.78 14.16
C MET A 172 0.55 -0.01 13.33
N VAL A 173 1.66 -0.68 13.01
CA VAL A 173 2.62 -0.20 12.03
C VAL A 173 1.98 -0.28 10.64
N LYS A 174 1.94 0.85 9.93
CA LYS A 174 1.47 0.90 8.54
C LYS A 174 2.66 0.74 7.61
N VAL A 175 2.68 -0.35 6.85
CA VAL A 175 3.70 -0.61 5.83
C VAL A 175 3.10 -0.29 4.47
N ASP A 176 3.60 0.78 3.86
CA ASP A 176 3.13 1.29 2.57
C ASP A 176 4.37 1.71 1.75
N PRO A 177 4.74 0.97 0.70
CA PRO A 177 5.96 1.23 -0.06
C PRO A 177 5.93 2.60 -0.73
N ASP A 178 4.74 3.09 -1.11
CA ASP A 178 4.62 4.40 -1.74
C ASP A 178 4.95 5.50 -0.75
N LYS A 179 4.55 5.37 0.52
CA LYS A 179 4.91 6.33 1.57
C LYS A 179 6.39 6.27 1.95
N ILE A 180 6.96 5.06 1.96
CA ILE A 180 8.38 4.88 2.26
C ILE A 180 9.26 5.54 1.19
N LYS A 181 8.80 5.63 -0.06
CA LYS A 181 9.54 6.30 -1.14
C LYS A 181 9.81 7.79 -0.88
N TYR A 182 8.92 8.46 -0.15
CA TYR A 182 9.04 9.89 0.17
C TYR A 182 9.73 10.16 1.51
N GLN A 183 10.07 9.11 2.26
CA GLN A 183 10.87 9.16 3.50
C GLN A 183 12.36 8.97 3.19
#